data_AF-A0A7Y2JSM7-F1
#
_entry.id   AF-A0A7Y2JSM7-F1
#
_cell.length_a   1.000
_cell.length_b   1.000
_cell.length_c   1.000
_cell.angle_alpha   90.00
_cell.angle_beta   90.00
_cell.angle_gamma   90.00
#
_symmetry.space_group_name_H-M   'P 1'
#
loop_
_entity.id
_entity.type
_entity.pdbx_description
1 polymer ?
#
loop_
_entity_poly.entity_id
_entity_poly.type
_entity_poly.pdbx_seq_one_letter_code
_entity_poly.pdbx_strand_id
1 'polypeptide(L)'
;MPLSTDRRHGFTLVEVLIALVIGLLVIGAAMTFAVNTVRSVDATGLREGVTRNSRFVAMSLERDFQATGVGIESTIAYGSVQVRNDTLVVLSIPFDTTMSPPYDLIPPPLATNPLPAGGTCGATCLDLMKAADSTFDLQPGDIARLQVGGERRLIHVQSMTSSDTAVQLEFTNLPEILLHPASLSGGLLLDPFTTFAQKVQPVAYWVESGNLMRATSVKSDGSLDGSLVAERIQSWEVTLIFQDG
;
A
#
# COMPACT_ATOMS: atom_id res chain seq x y z
N MET A 1 -55.05 -59.95 35.82
CA MET A 1 -53.65 -59.59 35.51
C MET A 1 -52.97 -60.79 34.86
N PRO A 2 -52.72 -60.78 33.54
CA PRO A 2 -51.81 -61.75 32.95
C PRO A 2 -50.38 -61.19 32.96
N LEU A 3 -49.47 -61.92 33.58
CA LEU A 3 -48.02 -61.76 33.45
C LEU A 3 -47.62 -62.15 32.03
N SER A 4 -47.09 -61.22 31.24
CA SER A 4 -46.47 -61.55 29.96
C SER A 4 -45.22 -62.40 30.23
N THR A 5 -45.28 -63.68 29.89
CA THR A 5 -44.11 -64.56 29.84
C THR A 5 -43.23 -64.11 28.69
N ASP A 6 -42.22 -63.31 29.01
CA ASP A 6 -41.23 -62.84 28.07
C ASP A 6 -40.32 -64.03 27.69
N ARG A 7 -40.54 -64.58 26.49
CA ARG A 7 -39.74 -65.66 25.93
C ARG A 7 -38.35 -65.10 25.65
N ARG A 8 -37.39 -65.42 26.50
CA ARG A 8 -35.96 -65.18 26.23
C ARG A 8 -35.51 -66.07 25.07
N HIS A 9 -35.57 -65.54 23.85
CA HIS A 9 -34.93 -66.13 22.69
C HIS A 9 -33.45 -65.73 22.69
N GLY A 10 -32.56 -66.71 22.79
CA GLY A 10 -31.12 -66.50 22.67
C GLY A 10 -30.75 -66.16 21.22
N PHE A 11 -29.82 -65.24 21.03
CA PHE A 11 -29.30 -64.86 19.72
C PHE A 11 -28.49 -65.99 19.12
N THR A 12 -28.72 -66.29 17.84
CA THR A 12 -27.87 -67.20 17.09
C THR A 12 -26.57 -66.52 16.70
N LEU A 13 -25.46 -67.28 16.61
CA LEU A 13 -24.15 -66.73 16.23
C LEU A 13 -24.19 -66.03 14.84
N VAL A 14 -25.05 -66.52 13.94
CA VAL A 14 -25.28 -65.93 12.62
C VAL A 14 -25.92 -64.54 12.71
N GLU A 15 -26.92 -64.34 13.57
CA GLU A 15 -27.55 -63.02 13.77
C GLU A 15 -26.55 -62.00 14.34
N VAL A 16 -25.66 -62.41 15.25
CA VAL A 16 -24.60 -61.54 15.79
C VAL A 16 -23.59 -61.15 14.70
N LEU A 17 -23.20 -62.08 13.83
CA LEU A 17 -22.31 -61.81 12.70
C LEU A 17 -22.94 -60.83 11.71
N ILE A 18 -24.21 -61.02 11.37
CA ILE A 18 -24.96 -60.12 10.48
C ILE A 18 -25.06 -58.72 11.10
N ALA A 19 -25.41 -58.63 12.39
CA ALA A 19 -25.50 -57.35 13.09
C ALA A 19 -24.16 -56.61 13.12
N LEU A 20 -23.05 -57.33 13.30
CA LEU A 20 -21.71 -56.75 13.33
C LEU A 20 -21.28 -56.22 11.95
N VAL A 21 -21.57 -56.95 10.87
CA VAL A 21 -21.30 -56.51 9.50
C VAL A 21 -22.13 -55.28 9.14
N ILE A 22 -23.43 -55.28 9.46
CA ILE A 22 -24.30 -54.11 9.24
C ILE A 22 -23.80 -52.93 10.08
N GLY A 23 -23.40 -53.15 11.33
CA GLY A 23 -22.82 -52.11 12.19
C GLY A 23 -21.56 -51.49 11.60
N LEU A 24 -20.63 -52.30 11.10
CA LEU A 24 -19.42 -51.82 10.42
C LEU A 24 -19.73 -51.02 9.15
N LEU A 25 -20.69 -51.46 8.34
CA LEU A 25 -21.11 -50.74 7.14
C LEU A 25 -21.70 -49.37 7.48
N VAL A 26 -22.55 -49.29 8.51
CA VAL A 26 -23.14 -48.03 8.97
C VAL A 26 -22.08 -47.09 9.53
N ILE A 27 -21.15 -47.60 10.35
CA ILE A 27 -20.06 -46.79 10.91
C ILE A 27 -19.13 -46.29 9.79
N GLY A 28 -18.78 -47.14 8.83
CA GLY A 28 -17.94 -46.73 7.69
C GLY A 28 -18.60 -45.65 6.81
N ALA A 29 -19.90 -45.79 6.55
CA ALA A 29 -20.67 -44.78 5.82
C ALA A 29 -20.75 -43.45 6.60
N ALA A 30 -21.01 -43.51 7.91
CA ALA A 30 -21.06 -42.33 8.77
C ALA A 30 -19.70 -41.61 8.85
N MET A 31 -18.60 -42.36 8.94
CA MET A 31 -17.25 -41.79 9.00
C MET A 31 -16.87 -41.08 7.69
N THR A 32 -17.23 -41.68 6.54
CA THR A 32 -17.01 -41.06 5.22
C THR A 32 -17.80 -39.77 5.08
N PHE A 33 -19.06 -39.77 5.52
CA PHE A 33 -19.89 -38.57 5.53
C PHE A 33 -19.32 -37.47 6.45
N ALA A 34 -18.87 -37.83 7.66
CA ALA A 34 -18.26 -36.90 8.60
C ALA A 34 -16.99 -36.26 8.03
N VAL A 35 -16.09 -37.05 7.44
CA VAL A 35 -14.85 -36.54 6.80
C VAL A 35 -15.17 -35.60 5.65
N ASN A 36 -16.14 -35.95 4.79
CA ASN A 36 -16.56 -35.09 3.69
C ASN A 36 -17.18 -33.79 4.18
N THR A 37 -17.94 -33.83 5.29
CA THR A 37 -18.54 -32.65 5.90
C THR A 37 -17.48 -31.71 6.46
N VAL A 38 -16.51 -32.23 7.23
CA VAL A 38 -15.39 -31.41 7.77
C VAL A 38 -14.61 -30.75 6.65
N ARG A 39 -14.24 -31.51 5.59
CA ARG A 39 -13.56 -30.95 4.42
C ARG A 39 -14.37 -29.88 3.71
N SER A 40 -15.68 -30.04 3.63
CA SER A 40 -16.57 -29.06 3.02
C SER A 40 -16.66 -27.77 3.85
N VAL A 41 -16.76 -27.89 5.18
CA VAL A 41 -16.77 -26.75 6.11
C VAL A 41 -15.45 -25.98 6.04
N ASP A 42 -14.32 -26.68 6.05
CA ASP A 42 -12.99 -26.06 5.91
C ASP A 42 -12.84 -25.35 4.57
N ALA A 43 -13.24 -25.99 3.46
CA ALA A 43 -13.20 -25.38 2.14
C ALA A 43 -14.11 -24.15 2.02
N THR A 44 -15.29 -24.18 2.66
CA THR A 44 -16.21 -23.03 2.67
C THR A 44 -15.65 -21.88 3.50
N GLY A 45 -15.10 -22.17 4.69
CA GLY A 45 -14.46 -21.16 5.54
C GLY A 45 -13.26 -20.50 4.85
N LEU A 46 -12.44 -21.27 4.14
CA LEU A 46 -11.33 -20.74 3.34
C LEU A 46 -11.82 -19.82 2.22
N ARG A 47 -12.86 -20.21 1.48
CA ARG A 47 -13.43 -19.39 0.39
C ARG A 47 -14.04 -18.09 0.92
N GLU A 48 -14.74 -18.15 2.04
CA GLU A 48 -15.32 -16.97 2.68
C GLU A 48 -14.23 -16.02 3.19
N GLY A 49 -13.18 -16.58 3.82
CA GLY A 49 -12.00 -15.82 4.24
C GLY A 49 -11.31 -15.10 3.07
N VAL A 50 -11.08 -15.80 1.96
CA VAL A 50 -10.50 -15.23 0.73
C VAL A 50 -11.40 -14.13 0.15
N THR A 51 -12.71 -14.38 0.05
CA THR A 51 -13.67 -13.41 -0.51
C THR A 51 -13.78 -12.15 0.34
N ARG A 52 -13.75 -12.30 1.66
CA ARG A 52 -13.79 -11.17 2.58
C ARG A 52 -12.49 -10.36 2.51
N ASN A 53 -11.35 -11.04 2.48
CA ASN A 53 -10.05 -10.39 2.43
C ASN A 53 -9.85 -9.65 1.09
N SER A 54 -10.22 -10.26 -0.04
CA SER A 54 -10.16 -9.61 -1.35
C SER A 54 -11.05 -8.37 -1.42
N ARG A 55 -12.23 -8.39 -0.80
CA ARG A 55 -13.10 -7.22 -0.71
C ARG A 55 -12.47 -6.09 0.10
N PHE A 56 -11.78 -6.39 1.22
CA PHE A 56 -11.06 -5.37 1.99
C PHE A 56 -9.92 -4.76 1.18
N VAL A 57 -9.14 -5.57 0.47
CA VAL A 57 -8.09 -5.10 -0.43
C VAL A 57 -8.68 -4.19 -1.52
N ALA A 58 -9.78 -4.62 -2.16
CA ALA A 58 -10.45 -3.84 -3.20
C ALA A 58 -10.94 -2.48 -2.70
N MET A 59 -11.62 -2.43 -1.55
CA MET A 59 -12.08 -1.17 -0.95
C MET A 59 -10.91 -0.25 -0.54
N SER A 60 -9.79 -0.83 -0.09
CA SER A 60 -8.58 -0.08 0.25
C SER A 60 -7.96 0.56 -1.00
N LEU A 61 -7.83 -0.21 -2.09
CA LEU A 61 -7.34 0.28 -3.37
C LEU A 61 -8.25 1.36 -3.95
N GLU A 62 -9.57 1.14 -3.94
CA GLU A 62 -10.56 2.12 -4.44
C GLU A 62 -10.42 3.46 -3.72
N ARG A 63 -10.28 3.44 -2.38
CA ARG A 63 -10.06 4.65 -1.58
C ARG A 63 -8.74 5.33 -1.95
N ASP A 64 -7.65 4.57 -2.07
CA ASP A 64 -6.34 5.14 -2.38
C ASP A 64 -6.30 5.73 -3.82
N PHE A 65 -7.02 5.13 -4.77
CA PHE A 65 -7.18 5.70 -6.12
C PHE A 65 -8.07 6.94 -6.14
N GLN A 66 -9.13 6.98 -5.35
CA GLN A 66 -9.95 8.20 -5.22
C GLN A 66 -9.10 9.37 -4.68
N ALA A 67 -8.14 9.10 -3.78
CA ALA A 67 -7.25 10.11 -3.23
C ALA A 67 -6.30 10.75 -4.27
N THR A 68 -6.01 10.07 -5.38
CA THR A 68 -5.20 10.66 -6.48
C THR A 68 -6.01 11.48 -7.47
N GLY A 69 -7.30 11.69 -7.20
CA GLY A 69 -8.19 12.45 -8.09
C GLY A 69 -8.74 11.61 -9.25
N VAL A 70 -8.58 10.28 -9.23
CA VAL A 70 -9.16 9.39 -10.27
C VAL A 70 -10.70 9.29 -10.14
N GLY A 71 -11.31 9.81 -9.07
CA GLY A 71 -12.76 9.72 -8.81
C GLY A 71 -13.51 11.02 -8.51
N ILE A 72 -12.88 12.19 -8.56
CA ILE A 72 -13.51 13.49 -8.21
C ILE A 72 -13.16 14.53 -9.28
N GLU A 73 -14.10 15.43 -9.58
CA GLU A 73 -13.94 16.61 -10.46
C GLU A 73 -12.52 17.17 -10.42
N SER A 74 -11.90 17.29 -11.60
CA SER A 74 -10.53 17.78 -11.84
C SER A 74 -10.15 18.92 -10.89
N THR A 75 -9.45 18.58 -9.81
CA THR A 75 -8.73 19.57 -9.02
C THR A 75 -7.33 19.71 -9.60
N ILE A 76 -6.74 20.90 -9.45
CA ILE A 76 -5.34 21.18 -9.81
C ILE A 76 -4.31 20.42 -8.95
N ALA A 77 -4.76 19.47 -8.13
CA ALA A 77 -3.93 18.68 -7.24
C ALA A 77 -3.09 17.67 -8.03
N TYR A 78 -1.85 17.46 -7.59
CA TYR A 78 -1.00 16.40 -8.14
C TYR A 78 -1.50 15.03 -7.68
N GLY A 79 -1.79 14.19 -8.66
CA GLY A 79 -2.00 12.76 -8.49
C GLY A 79 -1.16 12.00 -9.52
N SER A 80 -0.54 10.89 -9.10
CA SER A 80 0.09 9.97 -10.05
C SER A 80 -0.10 8.54 -9.63
N VAL A 81 -0.25 7.66 -10.62
CA VAL A 81 -0.29 6.22 -10.42
C VAL A 81 0.79 5.62 -11.30
N GLN A 82 1.62 4.76 -10.72
CA GLN A 82 2.65 4.03 -11.44
C GLN A 82 2.61 2.55 -11.06
N VAL A 83 2.77 1.70 -12.06
CA VAL A 83 2.81 0.25 -11.89
C VAL A 83 4.10 -0.27 -12.51
N ARG A 84 4.86 -1.08 -11.76
CA ARG A 84 6.03 -1.80 -12.27
C ARG A 84 6.00 -3.21 -11.70
N ASN A 85 5.84 -4.21 -12.57
CA ASN A 85 5.72 -5.63 -12.21
C ASN A 85 4.56 -5.87 -11.22
N ASP A 86 4.89 -6.22 -9.99
CA ASP A 86 3.97 -6.51 -8.89
C ASP A 86 3.77 -5.31 -7.94
N THR A 87 4.44 -4.19 -8.21
CA THR A 87 4.40 -3.01 -7.37
C THR A 87 3.51 -1.94 -7.99
N LEU A 88 2.54 -1.49 -7.22
CA LEU A 88 1.66 -0.36 -7.52
C LEU A 88 2.02 0.79 -6.57
N VAL A 89 2.24 1.97 -7.12
CA VAL A 89 2.47 3.20 -6.37
C VAL A 89 1.45 4.24 -6.76
N VAL A 90 0.91 4.89 -5.74
CA VAL A 90 -0.15 5.90 -5.82
C VAL A 90 0.35 7.10 -5.03
N LEU A 91 0.49 8.25 -5.68
CA LEU A 91 0.92 9.50 -5.05
C LEU A 91 -0.20 10.53 -5.13
N SER A 92 -0.44 11.22 -4.01
CA SER A 92 -1.40 12.33 -3.92
C SER A 92 -0.82 13.44 -3.06
N ILE A 93 -1.35 14.67 -3.19
CA ILE A 93 -1.09 15.70 -2.19
C ILE A 93 -2.06 15.47 -1.02
N PRO A 94 -1.58 15.38 0.23
CA PRO A 94 -2.46 15.16 1.37
C PRO A 94 -3.44 16.32 1.55
N PHE A 95 -4.67 15.98 1.96
CA PHE A 95 -5.75 16.92 2.23
C PHE A 95 -6.44 16.53 3.56
N ASP A 96 -6.10 17.25 4.63
CA ASP A 96 -6.75 17.09 5.94
C ASP A 96 -7.88 18.12 6.12
N THR A 97 -7.58 19.39 5.83
CA THR A 97 -8.56 20.50 5.79
C THR A 97 -8.25 21.49 4.66
N THR A 98 -6.96 21.67 4.37
CA THR A 98 -6.43 22.35 3.21
C THR A 98 -5.39 21.47 2.53
N MET A 99 -5.18 21.67 1.23
CA MET A 99 -4.10 21.03 0.50
C MET A 99 -2.74 21.46 1.06
N SER A 100 -1.79 20.53 1.19
CA SER A 100 -0.42 20.89 1.61
C SER A 100 0.17 21.92 0.63
N PRO A 101 0.69 23.07 1.11
CA PRO A 101 1.11 24.16 0.23
C PRO A 101 2.45 23.84 -0.46
N PRO A 102 2.70 24.39 -1.66
CA PRO A 102 4.03 24.39 -2.25
C PRO A 102 4.95 25.38 -1.52
N TYR A 103 6.21 25.01 -1.37
CA TYR A 103 7.27 25.84 -0.80
C TYR A 103 8.29 26.18 -1.88
N ASP A 104 8.35 27.44 -2.25
CA ASP A 104 9.26 27.92 -3.31
C ASP A 104 10.71 27.85 -2.86
N LEU A 105 11.61 27.62 -3.82
CA LEU A 105 13.05 27.65 -3.58
C LEU A 105 13.49 29.09 -3.24
N ILE A 106 14.35 29.24 -2.22
CA ILE A 106 15.07 30.47 -1.97
C ILE A 106 16.36 30.43 -2.82
N PRO A 107 16.49 31.29 -3.84
CA PRO A 107 17.70 31.32 -4.63
C PRO A 107 18.90 31.81 -3.80
N PRO A 108 20.10 31.25 -4.00
CA PRO A 108 21.30 31.82 -3.41
C PRO A 108 21.54 33.25 -3.93
N PRO A 109 22.16 34.14 -3.14
CA PRO A 109 22.45 35.48 -3.58
C PRO A 109 23.32 35.45 -4.85
N LEU A 110 22.99 36.29 -5.83
CA LEU A 110 23.67 36.36 -7.13
C LEU A 110 23.52 35.07 -8.00
N ALA A 111 22.46 34.29 -7.79
CA ALA A 111 22.14 33.13 -8.59
C ALA A 111 22.06 33.43 -10.10
N THR A 112 22.71 32.60 -10.91
CA THR A 112 22.45 32.47 -12.35
C THR A 112 21.29 31.50 -12.59
N ASN A 113 20.56 31.62 -13.71
CA ASN A 113 19.55 30.64 -14.12
C ASN A 113 20.05 29.86 -15.36
N PRO A 114 20.14 28.52 -15.32
CA PRO A 114 19.88 27.63 -14.19
C PRO A 114 20.95 27.72 -13.09
N LEU A 115 20.59 27.24 -11.89
CA LEU A 115 21.53 27.11 -10.78
C LEU A 115 22.60 26.06 -11.12
N PRO A 116 23.82 26.18 -10.54
CA PRO A 116 24.83 25.14 -10.63
C PRO A 116 24.31 23.77 -10.15
N ALA A 117 24.96 22.70 -10.59
CA ALA A 117 24.57 21.35 -10.20
C ALA A 117 24.60 21.16 -8.67
N GLY A 118 23.52 20.60 -8.13
CA GLY A 118 23.29 20.46 -6.70
C GLY A 118 22.08 21.25 -6.23
N GLY A 119 21.88 21.27 -4.91
CA GLY A 119 20.90 22.11 -4.26
C GLY A 119 21.45 23.49 -3.91
N THR A 120 20.68 24.31 -3.21
CA THR A 120 21.04 25.71 -2.90
C THR A 120 22.02 25.85 -1.73
N CYS A 121 22.01 24.89 -0.80
CA CYS A 121 22.83 24.88 0.42
C CYS A 121 23.82 23.70 0.48
N GLY A 122 23.95 22.95 -0.63
CA GLY A 122 24.80 21.76 -0.73
C GLY A 122 24.28 20.80 -1.81
N ALA A 123 24.99 19.70 -2.07
CA ALA A 123 24.64 18.77 -3.14
C ALA A 123 23.24 18.15 -2.99
N THR A 124 22.76 17.98 -1.75
CA THR A 124 21.50 17.33 -1.39
C THR A 124 20.66 18.19 -0.45
N CYS A 125 20.72 19.51 -0.62
CA CYS A 125 20.16 20.47 0.32
C CYS A 125 19.40 21.59 -0.40
N LEU A 126 18.16 21.86 -0.01
CA LEU A 126 17.34 22.96 -0.54
C LEU A 126 16.98 23.96 0.55
N ASP A 127 17.09 25.24 0.24
CA ASP A 127 16.53 26.32 1.04
C ASP A 127 15.14 26.64 0.48
N LEU A 128 14.13 26.46 1.32
CA LEU A 128 12.73 26.64 0.96
C LEU A 128 12.14 27.82 1.73
N MET A 129 11.30 28.60 1.06
CA MET A 129 10.62 29.73 1.67
C MET A 129 9.53 29.25 2.61
N LYS A 130 9.54 29.78 3.83
CA LYS A 130 8.49 29.56 4.83
C LYS A 130 7.62 30.80 4.88
N ALA A 131 6.32 30.66 4.62
CA ALA A 131 5.43 31.81 4.74
C ALA A 131 5.27 32.21 6.22
N ALA A 132 5.28 33.51 6.50
CA ALA A 132 5.38 34.08 7.84
C ALA A 132 4.33 33.57 8.83
N ASP A 133 3.13 33.24 8.34
CA ASP A 133 1.99 32.80 9.15
C ASP A 133 1.55 31.35 8.86
N SER A 134 2.36 30.58 8.12
CA SER A 134 2.04 29.19 7.79
C SER A 134 2.88 28.19 8.58
N THR A 135 2.26 27.11 9.03
CA THR A 135 2.97 25.93 9.51
C THR A 135 3.66 25.25 8.34
N PHE A 136 4.97 25.02 8.46
CA PHE A 136 5.71 24.22 7.50
C PHE A 136 5.39 22.73 7.74
N ASP A 137 4.71 22.10 6.80
CA ASP A 137 4.11 20.76 6.93
C ASP A 137 5.09 19.60 6.62
N LEU A 138 6.17 19.87 5.89
CA LEU A 138 7.20 18.85 5.64
C LEU A 138 7.95 18.53 6.94
N GLN A 139 8.25 17.25 7.15
CA GLN A 139 9.03 16.74 8.28
C GLN A 139 10.07 15.70 7.82
N PRO A 140 11.13 15.43 8.61
CA PRO A 140 12.00 14.29 8.37
C PRO A 140 11.22 12.97 8.26
N GLY A 141 11.49 12.20 7.21
CA GLY A 141 10.76 10.99 6.85
C GLY A 141 9.68 11.19 5.78
N ASP A 142 9.26 12.43 5.52
CA ASP A 142 8.27 12.71 4.49
C ASP A 142 8.86 12.53 3.07
N ILE A 143 7.97 12.25 2.12
CA ILE A 143 8.26 12.40 0.70
C ILE A 143 7.72 13.76 0.24
N ALA A 144 8.50 14.49 -0.53
CA ALA A 144 8.05 15.68 -1.23
C ALA A 144 8.22 15.49 -2.74
N ARG A 145 7.29 16.07 -3.50
CA ARG A 145 7.49 16.34 -4.92
C ARG A 145 8.36 17.58 -5.03
N LEU A 146 9.46 17.45 -5.77
CA LEU A 146 10.27 18.55 -6.27
C LEU A 146 9.84 18.83 -7.72
N GLN A 147 9.24 20.00 -7.94
CA GLN A 147 8.98 20.51 -9.28
C GLN A 147 10.17 21.35 -9.72
N VAL A 148 10.65 21.18 -10.95
CA VAL A 148 11.65 22.07 -11.58
C VAL A 148 11.21 22.35 -13.00
N GLY A 149 10.62 23.52 -13.25
CA GLY A 149 10.04 23.83 -14.56
C GLY A 149 8.92 22.84 -14.92
N GLY A 150 9.13 21.98 -15.93
CA GLY A 150 8.22 20.90 -16.31
C GLY A 150 8.56 19.53 -15.69
N GLU A 151 9.73 19.38 -15.09
CA GLU A 151 10.23 18.12 -14.54
C GLU A 151 9.67 17.88 -13.14
N ARG A 152 9.30 16.61 -12.87
CA ARG A 152 8.80 16.16 -11.56
C ARG A 152 9.75 15.13 -10.99
N ARG A 153 10.25 15.39 -9.79
CA ARG A 153 11.08 14.46 -9.03
C ARG A 153 10.50 14.22 -7.65
N LEU A 154 10.84 13.11 -7.03
CA LEU A 154 10.60 12.89 -5.60
C LEU A 154 11.87 13.15 -4.80
N ILE A 155 11.71 13.70 -3.60
CA ILE A 155 12.77 13.79 -2.60
C ILE A 155 12.26 13.16 -1.30
N HIS A 156 13.12 12.43 -0.61
CA HIS A 156 12.84 11.92 0.73
C HIS A 156 13.61 12.76 1.74
N VAL A 157 12.88 13.39 2.66
CA VAL A 157 13.40 14.38 3.60
C VAL A 157 14.16 13.66 4.72
N GLN A 158 15.46 13.91 4.86
CA GLN A 158 16.29 13.32 5.90
C GLN A 158 16.33 14.16 7.17
N SER A 159 16.54 15.46 7.00
CA SER A 159 16.75 16.39 8.09
C SER A 159 16.26 17.77 7.67
N MET A 160 15.93 18.59 8.67
CA MET A 160 15.44 19.94 8.43
C MET A 160 15.93 20.88 9.51
N THR A 161 16.36 22.07 9.09
CA THR A 161 16.71 23.18 9.98
C THR A 161 15.84 24.38 9.62
N SER A 162 14.95 24.79 10.53
CA SER A 162 14.05 25.94 10.31
C SER A 162 14.64 27.21 10.90
N SER A 163 14.44 28.31 10.19
CA SER A 163 14.51 29.69 10.69
C SER A 163 13.12 30.35 10.63
N ASP A 164 13.06 31.66 10.85
CA ASP A 164 11.80 32.42 10.81
C ASP A 164 11.21 32.48 9.40
N THR A 165 12.04 32.65 8.36
CA THR A 165 11.61 32.88 6.97
C THR A 165 12.02 31.78 5.99
N ALA A 166 12.88 30.84 6.42
CA ALA A 166 13.45 29.82 5.57
C ALA A 166 13.53 28.47 6.28
N VAL A 167 13.44 27.40 5.50
CA VAL A 167 13.72 26.04 5.97
C VAL A 167 14.79 25.44 5.07
N GLN A 168 15.88 25.02 5.69
CA GLN A 168 16.93 24.25 5.04
C GLN A 168 16.55 22.78 5.14
N LEU A 169 16.35 22.12 4.01
CA LEU A 169 15.90 20.75 3.88
C LEU A 169 17.00 19.90 3.25
N GLU A 170 17.43 18.85 3.95
CA GLU A 170 18.33 17.83 3.40
C GLU A 170 17.52 16.63 2.92
N PHE A 171 17.90 16.08 1.77
CA PHE A 171 17.23 14.93 1.17
C PHE A 171 18.19 13.80 0.82
N THR A 172 17.69 12.56 0.70
CA THR A 172 18.50 11.43 0.24
C THR A 172 18.91 11.60 -1.21
N ASN A 173 20.16 11.28 -1.57
CA ASN A 173 20.57 11.23 -2.98
C ASN A 173 20.27 9.85 -3.60
N LEU A 174 19.00 9.60 -3.87
CA LEU A 174 18.55 8.38 -4.55
C LEU A 174 18.16 8.69 -6.00
N PRO A 175 18.51 7.84 -6.97
CA PRO A 175 18.12 8.03 -8.37
C PRO A 175 16.63 7.76 -8.60
N GLU A 176 16.03 6.90 -7.77
CA GLU A 176 14.62 6.50 -7.84
C GLU A 176 14.06 6.34 -6.42
N ILE A 177 12.84 6.82 -6.22
CA ILE A 177 12.04 6.62 -4.99
C ILE A 177 10.65 6.23 -5.47
N LEU A 178 10.09 5.14 -4.93
CA LEU A 178 8.73 4.70 -5.26
C LEU A 178 8.49 4.55 -6.78
N LEU A 179 9.45 4.01 -7.53
CA LEU A 179 9.40 3.87 -9.00
C LEU A 179 9.46 5.18 -9.80
N HIS A 180 9.53 6.33 -9.13
CA HIS A 180 9.62 7.65 -9.74
C HIS A 180 11.06 8.17 -9.71
N PRO A 181 11.50 8.91 -10.74
CA PRO A 181 12.80 9.57 -10.71
C PRO A 181 12.91 10.50 -9.51
N ALA A 182 14.02 10.42 -8.78
CA ALA A 182 14.19 11.10 -7.52
C ALA A 182 15.39 12.07 -7.52
N SER A 183 15.42 12.95 -6.53
CA SER A 183 16.52 13.87 -6.27
C SER A 183 16.85 14.72 -7.49
N LEU A 184 18.14 15.07 -7.64
CA LEU A 184 18.69 15.77 -8.81
C LEU A 184 19.30 14.78 -9.82
N SER A 185 18.78 13.56 -9.86
CA SER A 185 19.28 12.51 -10.74
C SER A 185 19.17 12.89 -12.21
N GLY A 186 20.07 12.34 -13.04
CA GLY A 186 20.11 12.65 -14.47
C GLY A 186 20.64 14.05 -14.80
N GLY A 187 21.27 14.74 -13.84
CA GLY A 187 21.86 16.07 -14.06
C GLY A 187 20.83 17.19 -14.06
N LEU A 188 19.70 17.02 -13.37
CA LEU A 188 18.68 18.05 -13.23
C LEU A 188 19.27 19.28 -12.53
N LEU A 189 19.29 20.41 -13.24
CA LEU A 189 19.68 21.70 -12.68
C LEU A 189 18.42 22.42 -12.20
N LEU A 190 18.51 23.05 -11.03
CA LEU A 190 17.40 23.80 -10.44
C LEU A 190 17.19 25.13 -11.16
N ASP A 191 15.93 25.53 -11.30
CA ASP A 191 15.54 26.86 -11.75
C ASP A 191 15.01 27.65 -10.55
N PRO A 192 15.60 28.81 -10.21
CA PRO A 192 15.26 29.55 -9.00
C PRO A 192 13.83 30.10 -8.94
N PHE A 193 13.13 30.17 -10.07
CA PHE A 193 11.79 30.77 -10.19
C PHE A 193 10.68 29.75 -10.43
N THR A 194 11.03 28.54 -10.85
CA THR A 194 10.06 27.46 -11.13
C THR A 194 10.30 26.21 -10.29
N THR A 195 11.22 26.29 -9.33
CA THR A 195 11.48 25.21 -8.37
C THR A 195 10.66 25.39 -7.11
N PHE A 196 9.90 24.37 -6.75
CA PHE A 196 9.23 24.29 -5.45
C PHE A 196 9.19 22.85 -4.95
N ALA A 197 9.08 22.69 -3.63
CA ALA A 197 8.85 21.42 -2.97
C ALA A 197 7.45 21.39 -2.36
N GLN A 198 6.76 20.25 -2.46
CA GLN A 198 5.42 20.08 -1.89
C GLN A 198 5.28 18.68 -1.32
N LYS A 199 4.71 18.56 -0.12
CA LYS A 199 4.48 17.25 0.51
C LYS A 199 3.60 16.38 -0.37
N VAL A 200 3.96 15.10 -0.47
CA VAL A 200 3.12 14.09 -1.11
C VAL A 200 2.92 12.92 -0.16
N GLN A 201 1.73 12.35 -0.23
CA GLN A 201 1.38 11.13 0.48
C GLN A 201 1.53 9.95 -0.48
N PRO A 202 2.52 9.08 -0.26
CA PRO A 202 2.65 7.88 -1.04
C PRO A 202 1.77 6.77 -0.47
N VAL A 203 1.25 5.94 -1.35
CA VAL A 203 0.72 4.62 -1.02
C VAL A 203 1.30 3.61 -2.00
N ALA A 204 1.98 2.60 -1.49
CA ALA A 204 2.56 1.54 -2.31
C ALA A 204 1.99 0.18 -1.90
N TYR A 205 1.71 -0.66 -2.88
CA TYR A 205 1.33 -2.06 -2.72
C TYR A 205 2.32 -2.94 -3.47
N TRP A 206 2.80 -4.02 -2.85
CA TRP A 206 3.69 -4.99 -3.49
C TRP A 206 3.54 -6.37 -2.85
N VAL A 207 4.07 -7.41 -3.50
CA VAL A 207 4.11 -8.74 -2.92
C VAL A 207 5.51 -9.05 -2.39
N GLU A 208 5.58 -9.49 -1.13
CA GLU A 208 6.81 -9.95 -0.51
C GLU A 208 6.58 -11.30 0.15
N SER A 209 7.32 -12.32 -0.30
CA SER A 209 7.23 -13.68 0.24
C SER A 209 5.81 -14.27 0.28
N GLY A 210 4.97 -13.95 -0.73
CA GLY A 210 3.58 -14.41 -0.81
C GLY A 210 2.61 -13.61 0.05
N ASN A 211 3.01 -12.46 0.59
CA ASN A 211 2.16 -11.55 1.33
C ASN A 211 1.98 -10.25 0.55
N LEU A 212 0.75 -9.72 0.51
CA LEU A 212 0.48 -8.38 0.02
C LEU A 212 0.84 -7.39 1.11
N MET A 213 1.78 -6.50 0.80
CA MET A 213 2.25 -5.44 1.68
C MET A 213 1.67 -4.11 1.22
N ARG A 214 1.45 -3.19 2.16
CA ARG A 214 1.08 -1.80 1.92
C ARG A 214 1.93 -0.86 2.76
N ALA A 215 2.51 0.14 2.13
CA ALA A 215 3.26 1.20 2.79
C ALA A 215 2.63 2.55 2.51
N THR A 216 2.62 3.43 3.51
CA THR A 216 2.26 4.85 3.37
C THR A 216 3.43 5.80 3.63
N SER A 217 4.61 5.23 3.87
CA SER A 217 5.85 5.92 4.22
C SER A 217 7.04 5.15 3.66
N VAL A 218 8.18 5.81 3.61
CA VAL A 218 9.46 5.19 3.29
C VAL A 218 10.38 5.22 4.52
N LYS A 219 11.32 4.29 4.56
CA LYS A 219 12.41 4.30 5.53
C LYS A 219 13.51 5.27 5.09
N SER A 220 14.48 5.51 5.97
CA SER A 220 15.60 6.42 5.72
C SER A 220 16.45 6.08 4.50
N ASP A 221 16.47 4.81 4.10
CA ASP A 221 17.18 4.29 2.93
C ASP A 221 16.35 4.36 1.62
N GLY A 222 15.13 4.88 1.69
CA GLY A 222 14.19 4.95 0.56
C GLY A 222 13.39 3.67 0.30
N SER A 223 13.61 2.60 1.09
CA SER A 223 12.79 1.40 1.02
C SER A 223 11.39 1.64 1.60
N LEU A 224 10.42 0.83 1.18
CA LEU A 224 9.04 0.94 1.64
C LEU A 224 8.92 0.51 3.11
N ASP A 225 8.22 1.30 3.92
CA ASP A 225 7.87 0.92 5.29
C ASP A 225 6.51 0.19 5.31
N GLY A 226 6.58 -1.11 5.03
CA GLY A 226 5.43 -1.95 4.76
C GLY A 226 4.72 -2.49 5.99
N SER A 227 3.39 -2.53 5.88
CA SER A 227 2.50 -3.27 6.75
C SER A 227 1.82 -4.40 5.98
N LEU A 228 1.60 -5.53 6.65
CA LEU A 228 0.91 -6.68 6.06
C LEU A 228 -0.56 -6.35 5.83
N VAL A 229 -1.04 -6.51 4.59
CA VAL A 229 -2.46 -6.38 4.23
C VAL A 229 -3.13 -7.74 4.13
N ALA A 230 -2.48 -8.68 3.45
CA ALA A 230 -3.02 -10.00 3.20
C ALA A 230 -1.91 -11.05 3.10
N GLU A 231 -2.19 -12.25 3.59
CA GLU A 231 -1.26 -13.39 3.52
C GLU A 231 -1.64 -14.36 2.40
N ARG A 232 -0.66 -15.19 1.98
CA ARG A 232 -0.85 -16.33 1.07
C ARG A 232 -1.46 -15.94 -0.28
N ILE A 233 -1.00 -14.82 -0.81
CA ILE A 233 -1.31 -14.35 -2.17
C ILE A 233 -0.73 -15.34 -3.18
N GLN A 234 -1.61 -15.95 -3.98
CA GLN A 234 -1.21 -16.87 -5.06
C GLN A 234 -0.76 -16.11 -6.31
N SER A 235 -1.46 -15.03 -6.64
CA SER A 235 -1.12 -14.13 -7.74
C SER A 235 -1.56 -12.71 -7.39
N TRP A 236 -0.75 -11.76 -7.82
CA TRP A 236 -1.04 -10.33 -7.77
C TRP A 236 -0.56 -9.74 -9.08
N GLU A 237 -1.50 -9.20 -9.84
CA GLU A 237 -1.23 -8.57 -11.12
C GLU A 237 -1.97 -7.24 -11.11
N VAL A 238 -1.22 -6.17 -11.39
CA VAL A 238 -1.77 -4.83 -11.49
C VAL A 238 -1.60 -4.37 -12.92
N THR A 239 -2.69 -3.92 -13.53
CA THR A 239 -2.67 -3.34 -14.87
C THR A 239 -3.46 -2.06 -14.84
N LEU A 240 -2.87 -1.00 -15.38
CA LEU A 240 -3.55 0.28 -15.54
C LEU A 240 -4.11 0.35 -16.96
N ILE A 241 -5.43 0.42 -17.08
CA ILE A 241 -6.15 0.44 -18.35
C ILE A 241 -6.83 1.80 -18.47
N PHE A 242 -6.39 2.60 -19.43
CA PHE A 242 -7.10 3.81 -19.82
C PHE A 242 -8.23 3.40 -20.77
N GLN A 243 -9.47 3.72 -20.41
CA GLN A 243 -10.61 3.58 -21.29
C GLN A 243 -10.96 4.96 -21.82
N ASP A 244 -10.90 5.13 -23.13
CA ASP A 244 -11.40 6.34 -23.77
C ASP A 244 -12.92 6.38 -23.57
N GLY A 245 -13.41 7.46 -22.95
CA GLY A 245 -14.83 7.78 -22.78
C GLY A 245 -15.26 8.91 -23.71
#